data_AF-A0A7J7KN90-F1
#
_entry.id   AF-A0A7J7KN90-F1
#
_cell.length_a   1.000
_cell.length_b   1.000
_cell.length_c   1.000
_cell.angle_alpha   90.00
_cell.angle_beta   90.00
_cell.angle_gamma   90.00
#
_symmetry.space_group_name_H-M   'P 1'
#
loop_
_entity.id
_entity.type
_entity.pdbx_description
1 polymer ?
#
loop_
_entity_poly.entity_id
_entity_poly.type
_entity_poly.pdbx_seq_one_letter_code
_entity_poly.pdbx_strand_id
1 'polypeptide(L)'
;MEEPVLVELAAKHKRTVAQVLLRNLIQRGIIVLPKSVTPERIKSNLQVMDFELSKEDMEIVKGVNKELRLFQFNYYGKQNFSHPFFPWPELAKSYQPGEGMPQL
;
A
#
# COMPACT_ATOMS: atom_id res chain seq x y z
N MET A 1 -10.62 6.65 -0.61
CA MET A 1 -11.25 5.37 -0.25
C MET A 1 -10.90 5.14 1.20
N GLU A 2 -11.89 5.29 2.07
CA GLU A 2 -11.71 5.04 3.51
C GLU A 2 -12.09 3.58 3.75
N GLU A 3 -11.18 2.81 4.35
CA GLU A 3 -11.50 1.46 4.84
C GLU A 3 -11.93 1.59 6.29
N PRO A 4 -13.22 1.38 6.63
CA PRO A 4 -13.75 1.66 7.97
C PRO A 4 -12.98 0.95 9.07
N VAL A 5 -12.58 -0.29 8.81
CA VAL A 5 -11.78 -1.12 9.73
C VAL A 5 -10.44 -0.48 10.07
N LEU A 6 -9.79 0.20 9.10
CA LEU A 6 -8.54 0.90 9.35
C LEU A 6 -8.77 2.19 10.14
N VAL A 7 -9.92 2.86 9.97
CA VAL A 7 -10.29 4.06 10.74
C VAL A 7 -10.51 3.70 12.21
N GLU A 8 -11.25 2.62 12.47
CA GLU A 8 -11.46 2.10 13.82
C GLU A 8 -10.14 1.69 14.49
N LEU A 9 -9.29 0.98 13.74
CA LEU A 9 -7.97 0.59 14.22
C LEU A 9 -7.08 1.80 14.53
N ALA A 10 -7.11 2.82 13.68
CA ALA A 10 -6.39 4.08 13.92
C ALA A 10 -6.89 4.79 15.19
N ALA A 11 -8.20 4.82 15.41
CA ALA A 11 -8.80 5.36 16.62
C ALA A 11 -8.37 4.59 17.89
N LYS A 12 -8.36 3.24 17.84
CA LYS A 12 -7.88 2.37 18.93
C LYS A 12 -6.47 2.75 19.40
N HIS A 13 -5.57 3.03 18.45
CA HIS A 13 -4.18 3.40 18.73
C HIS A 13 -3.96 4.90 18.97
N LYS A 14 -5.00 5.73 18.83
CA LYS A 14 -4.91 7.20 18.83
C LYS A 14 -3.92 7.73 17.78
N ARG A 15 -3.93 7.09 16.60
CA ARG A 15 -3.06 7.42 15.46
C ARG A 15 -3.90 7.72 14.23
N THR A 16 -3.22 8.14 13.17
CA THR A 16 -3.83 8.24 11.83
C THR A 16 -3.76 6.90 11.10
N VAL A 17 -4.64 6.68 10.12
CA VAL A 17 -4.58 5.48 9.24
C VAL A 17 -3.21 5.36 8.57
N ALA A 18 -2.62 6.49 8.13
CA ALA A 18 -1.29 6.50 7.52
C ALA A 18 -0.21 5.97 8.50
N GLN A 19 -0.25 6.40 9.76
CA GLN A 19 0.68 5.92 10.78
C GLN A 19 0.51 4.42 11.07
N VAL A 20 -0.73 3.93 11.14
CA VAL A 20 -1.02 2.49 11.31
C VAL A 20 -0.43 1.68 10.16
N LEU A 21 -0.64 2.11 8.91
CA LEU A 21 -0.12 1.41 7.74
C LEU A 21 1.41 1.45 7.65
N LEU A 22 2.03 2.58 7.98
CA LEU A 22 3.49 2.68 8.06
C LEU A 22 4.06 1.78 9.17
N ARG A 23 3.44 1.78 10.34
CA ARG A 23 3.82 0.91 11.47
C ARG A 23 3.71 -0.57 11.12
N ASN A 24 2.64 -0.98 10.43
CA ASN A 24 2.46 -2.36 9.97
C ASN A 24 3.62 -2.83 9.10
N LEU A 25 4.05 -2.03 8.12
CA LEU A 25 5.19 -2.37 7.26
C LEU A 25 6.49 -2.46 8.06
N ILE A 26 6.75 -1.50 8.94
CA ILE A 26 7.98 -1.47 9.76
C ILE A 26 8.04 -2.69 10.70
N GLN A 27 6.94 -3.05 11.37
CA GLN A 27 6.90 -4.24 12.25
C GLN A 27 7.13 -5.55 11.50
N ARG A 28 6.83 -5.60 10.20
CA ARG A 28 7.15 -6.74 9.33
C ARG A 28 8.61 -6.74 8.85
N GLY A 29 9.43 -5.80 9.31
CA GLY A 29 10.83 -5.65 8.88
C GLY A 29 10.99 -4.97 7.51
N ILE A 30 9.96 -4.28 7.01
CA ILE A 30 10.00 -3.61 5.70
C ILE A 30 10.39 -2.14 5.90
N ILE A 31 11.45 -1.71 5.22
CA ILE A 31 11.84 -0.30 5.17
C ILE A 31 10.84 0.48 4.31
N VAL A 32 10.33 1.60 4.83
CA VAL A 32 9.33 2.44 4.16
C VAL A 32 9.90 3.80 3.75
N LEU A 33 9.46 4.32 2.60
CA LEU A 33 9.88 5.63 2.06
C LEU A 33 8.66 6.52 1.79
N PRO A 34 7.98 7.05 2.83
CA PRO A 34 6.78 7.85 2.65
C PRO A 34 7.12 9.24 2.09
N LYS A 35 6.67 9.53 0.87
CA LYS A 35 6.84 10.84 0.24
C LYS A 35 5.84 11.86 0.81
N SER A 36 6.32 13.02 1.25
CA SER A 36 5.49 14.18 1.58
C SER A 36 6.27 15.48 1.32
N VAL A 37 5.54 16.55 0.99
CA VAL A 37 6.06 17.94 0.96
C VAL A 37 5.41 18.82 2.02
N THR A 38 4.43 18.29 2.76
CA THR A 38 3.72 18.98 3.84
C THR A 38 4.45 18.72 5.16
N PRO A 39 4.98 19.75 5.85
CA PRO A 39 5.78 19.59 7.08
C PRO A 39 5.08 18.78 8.16
N GLU A 40 3.79 19.01 8.38
CA GLU A 40 2.99 18.32 9.41
C GLU A 40 2.90 16.81 9.12
N ARG A 41 2.76 16.45 7.84
CA ARG A 41 2.74 15.03 7.41
C ARG A 41 4.12 14.40 7.50
N ILE A 42 5.19 15.13 7.19
CA ILE A 42 6.57 14.64 7.36
C ILE A 42 6.80 14.30 8.83
N LYS A 43 6.43 15.21 9.74
CA LYS A 43 6.51 14.96 11.19
C LYS A 43 5.63 13.78 11.63
N SER A 44 4.39 13.73 11.16
CA SER A 44 3.45 12.64 11.50
C SER A 44 3.96 11.26 11.04
N ASN A 45 4.56 11.16 9.85
CA ASN A 45 5.11 9.91 9.31
C ASN A 45 6.31 9.38 10.11
N LEU A 46 7.02 10.24 10.86
CA LEU A 46 8.11 9.84 11.75
C LEU A 46 7.60 9.33 13.12
N GLN A 47 6.38 9.70 13.52
CA GLN A 47 5.74 9.28 14.77
C GLN A 47 5.07 7.90 14.64
N VAL A 48 5.85 6.93 14.17
CA VAL A 48 5.44 5.53 13.95
C VAL A 48 6.29 4.54 14.74
N MET A 49 7.21 5.04 15.57
CA MET A 49 8.12 4.23 16.39
C MET A 49 7.72 4.17 17.86
N ASP A 50 6.74 4.98 18.27
CA ASP A 50 6.30 5.20 19.65
C ASP A 50 5.03 4.40 20.01
N PHE A 51 4.61 3.47 19.15
CA PHE A 51 3.52 2.53 19.41
C PHE A 51 3.75 1.21 18.67
N GLU A 52 2.94 0.20 18.98
CA GLU A 52 3.01 -1.12 18.36
C GLU A 52 1.60 -1.66 18.08
N LEU A 53 1.43 -2.33 16.94
CA LEU A 53 0.24 -3.09 16.60
C LEU A 53 0.32 -4.49 17.22
N SER A 54 -0.77 -4.94 17.85
CA SER A 54 -0.86 -6.32 18.35
C SER A 54 -0.93 -7.31 17.18
N LYS A 55 -0.75 -8.61 17.46
CA LYS A 55 -0.85 -9.64 16.42
C LYS A 55 -2.21 -9.63 15.74
N GLU A 56 -3.27 -9.41 16.50
CA GLU A 56 -4.65 -9.33 16.01
C GLU A 56 -4.81 -8.11 15.10
N ASP A 57 -4.27 -6.96 15.50
CA ASP A 57 -4.32 -5.74 14.67
C ASP A 57 -3.51 -5.90 13.37
N MET A 58 -2.39 -6.61 13.42
CA MET A 58 -1.59 -6.94 12.24
C MET A 58 -2.37 -7.84 11.25
N GLU A 59 -3.13 -8.82 11.76
CA GLU A 59 -4.00 -9.66 10.91
C GLU A 59 -5.19 -8.86 10.34
N ILE A 60 -5.74 -7.90 11.09
CA ILE A 60 -6.77 -6.99 10.57
C ILE A 60 -6.26 -6.21 9.35
N VAL A 61 -5.06 -5.63 9.44
CA VAL A 61 -4.45 -4.89 8.32
C VAL A 61 -4.14 -5.81 7.14
N LYS A 62 -3.80 -7.08 7.39
CA LYS A 62 -3.61 -8.06 6.33
C LYS A 62 -4.92 -8.42 5.63
N GLY A 63 -6.02 -8.49 6.37
CA GLY A 63 -7.35 -8.81 5.84
C GLY A 63 -7.92 -7.78 4.86
N VAL A 64 -7.40 -6.54 4.85
CA VAL A 64 -7.82 -5.51 3.89
C VAL A 64 -7.03 -5.53 2.58
N ASN A 65 -6.06 -6.43 2.42
CA ASN A 65 -5.29 -6.54 1.18
C ASN A 65 -6.20 -6.97 0.02
N LYS A 66 -6.12 -6.25 -1.10
CA LYS A 66 -6.91 -6.51 -2.32
C LYS A 66 -6.09 -7.13 -3.46
N GLU A 67 -4.84 -7.52 -3.18
CA GLU A 67 -3.84 -7.95 -4.18
C GLU A 67 -3.63 -6.93 -5.33
N LEU A 68 -4.04 -5.68 -5.11
CA LEU A 68 -4.02 -4.65 -6.14
C LEU A 68 -2.64 -3.98 -6.25
N ARG A 69 -2.07 -3.98 -7.46
CA ARG A 69 -0.90 -3.17 -7.81
C ARG A 69 -1.30 -1.82 -8.40
N LEU A 70 -1.04 -0.76 -7.65
CA LEU A 70 -1.32 0.62 -8.07
C LEU A 70 -0.36 1.13 -9.16
N PHE A 71 0.92 0.74 -9.09
CA PHE A 71 1.95 1.15 -10.05
C PHE A 71 2.28 0.02 -11.01
N GLN A 72 1.69 0.07 -12.21
CA GLN A 72 1.85 -0.94 -13.26
C GLN A 72 2.79 -0.50 -14.40
N PHE A 73 3.41 0.68 -14.27
CA PHE A 73 4.28 1.29 -15.28
C PHE A 73 3.63 1.55 -16.64
N ASN A 74 2.30 1.60 -16.70
CA ASN A 74 1.53 1.88 -17.92
C ASN A 74 1.67 3.33 -18.43
N TYR A 75 2.32 4.23 -17.67
CA TYR A 75 2.57 5.63 -18.07
C TYR A 75 3.38 5.75 -19.37
N TYR A 76 4.26 4.78 -19.67
CA TYR A 76 5.03 4.75 -20.91
C TYR A 76 4.31 4.02 -22.07
N GLY A 77 3.04 3.63 -21.87
CA GLY A 77 2.21 2.98 -22.88
C GLY A 77 1.98 1.49 -22.65
N LYS A 78 0.95 0.96 -23.33
CA LYS A 78 0.44 -0.42 -23.23
C LYS A 78 1.47 -1.48 -23.67
N GLN A 79 2.48 -1.09 -24.44
CA GLN A 79 3.57 -1.94 -24.90
C GLN A 79 4.46 -2.48 -23.76
N ASN A 80 4.43 -1.86 -22.57
CA ASN A 80 5.26 -2.31 -21.44
C ASN A 80 4.95 -3.74 -20.99
N PHE A 81 3.69 -4.17 -21.11
CA PHE A 81 3.30 -5.54 -20.77
C PHE A 81 3.87 -6.59 -21.74
N SER A 82 4.26 -6.18 -22.95
CA SER A 82 4.86 -7.07 -23.95
C SER A 82 6.39 -7.21 -23.82
N HIS A 83 7.01 -6.45 -22.92
CA HIS A 83 8.46 -6.48 -22.75
C HIS A 83 8.91 -7.82 -22.12
N PRO A 84 9.96 -8.49 -22.65
CA PRO A 84 10.38 -9.82 -22.18
C PRO A 84 10.83 -9.84 -20.70
N PHE A 85 11.22 -8.68 -20.16
CA PHE A 85 11.63 -8.52 -18.77
C PHE A 85 10.61 -7.74 -17.92
N PHE A 86 9.33 -7.70 -18.34
CA PHE A 86 8.31 -7.12 -17.48
C PHE A 86 8.20 -7.94 -16.19
N PRO A 87 8.30 -7.31 -15.00
CA PRO A 87 8.52 -8.03 -13.74
C PRO A 87 7.28 -8.80 -13.23
N TRP A 88 6.09 -8.59 -13.82
CA TRP A 88 4.85 -9.27 -13.41
C TRP A 88 4.19 -9.98 -14.59
N PRO A 89 4.62 -11.21 -14.94
CA PRO A 89 4.06 -11.95 -16.06
C PRO A 89 2.56 -12.17 -15.97
N GLU A 90 2.02 -12.43 -14.77
CA GLU A 90 0.58 -12.65 -14.58
C GLU A 90 -0.25 -11.38 -14.86
N LEU A 91 0.27 -10.21 -14.46
CA LEU A 91 -0.35 -8.92 -14.78
C LEU A 91 -0.27 -8.62 -16.29
N ALA A 92 0.81 -9.01 -16.95
CA ALA A 92 0.93 -8.86 -18.40
C ALA A 92 -0.06 -9.75 -19.17
N LYS A 93 -0.32 -10.98 -18.68
CA LYS A 93 -1.31 -11.90 -19.27
C LYS A 93 -2.75 -11.42 -19.09
N SER A 94 -3.06 -10.77 -17.97
CA SER A 94 -4.42 -10.24 -17.71
C SER A 94 -4.74 -8.96 -18.48
N TYR A 95 -3.76 -8.39 -19.20
CA TYR A 95 -3.96 -7.21 -20.04
C TYR A 95 -4.66 -7.55 -21.36
N GLN A 96 -5.84 -6.94 -21.61
CA GLN A 96 -6.55 -7.02 -22.88
C GLN A 96 -6.66 -5.63 -23.54
N PRO A 97 -6.34 -5.49 -24.84
CA PRO A 97 -6.48 -4.21 -25.55
C PRO A 97 -7.93 -3.73 -25.57
N GLY A 98 -8.19 -2.58 -24.92
CA GLY A 98 -9.52 -1.94 -24.92
C GLY A 98 -10.33 -2.21 -23.65
N GLU A 99 -9.92 -3.18 -22.83
CA GLU A 99 -10.44 -3.36 -21.48
C GLU A 99 -9.69 -2.43 -20.49
N GLY A 100 -10.24 -2.32 -19.28
CA GLY A 100 -9.68 -1.50 -18.20
C GLY A 100 -8.29 -1.93 -17.76
N MET A 101 -7.79 -1.30 -16.69
CA MET A 101 -6.49 -1.66 -16.14
C MET A 101 -6.48 -3.12 -15.67
N PRO A 102 -5.44 -3.91 -16.02
CA PRO A 102 -5.32 -5.28 -15.56
C PRO A 102 -5.21 -5.31 -14.04
N GLN A 103 -5.80 -6.33 -13.42
CA GLN A 103 -5.72 -6.55 -11.98
C GLN A 103 -4.88 -7.81 -11.72
N LEU A 104 -4.21 -7.81 -10.56
CA LEU A 104 -3.56 -9.01 -10.03
C LEU A 104 -4.57 -9.77 -9.17
#